data_AF-A0ABC8EV26-F1
#
_entry.id   AF-A0ABC8EV26-F1
#
_cell.length_a   1.000
_cell.length_b   1.000
_cell.length_c   1.000
_cell.angle_alpha   90.00
_cell.angle_beta   90.00
_cell.angle_gamma   90.00
#
_symmetry.space_group_name_H-M   'P 1'
#
loop_
_entity.id
_entity.type
_entity.pdbx_description
1 polymer ?
#
loop_
_entity_poly.entity_id
_entity_poly.type
_entity_poly.pdbx_seq_one_letter_code
_entity_poly.pdbx_strand_id
1 'polypeptide(L)'
;MLVLGINGSPRKKSNSGFLLSTFLEEAEKLGARTHVVDVNSQNILPCRELIVCEKKGFCPIDDDMKTEVYSLLREADVVVPATPIFFYNATAQLKALIDRSQTLWARKYRLNLSDPKSKIRRGFYLSVAATRGKQLFEGLDLTMKYFFDAVDARHDGGLTYRGVEHSGDMEKHPTMKDDIRDTVNTLVGPLAKRKKIVFGGHQDACRSQMAAAFTNYLAGDQIDAERGGSKPAQRIHPLVGAVMREKGIDMAFHQPRSLNPATKADRIIQFTGGSEDPTPTGNEEVWEIPPPSEEDPDTLRRVRDDIDQRVQSLLASID
;
A
#
# COMPACT_ATOMS: atom_id res chain seq x y z
N MET A 1 2.42 -0.08 9.52
CA MET A 1 1.35 -0.06 8.49
C MET A 1 1.17 1.32 7.88
N LEU A 2 0.58 1.38 6.68
CA LEU A 2 0.14 2.59 5.99
C LEU A 2 -1.36 2.51 5.62
N VAL A 3 -2.11 3.56 5.93
CA VAL A 3 -3.48 3.81 5.42
C VAL A 3 -3.39 4.90 4.36
N LEU A 4 -3.63 4.53 3.10
CA LEU A 4 -3.57 5.44 1.96
C LEU A 4 -4.97 5.98 1.67
N GLY A 5 -5.17 7.28 1.91
CA GLY A 5 -6.34 8.00 1.43
C GLY A 5 -6.17 8.45 -0.02
N ILE A 6 -7.22 8.34 -0.82
CA ILE A 6 -7.25 8.87 -2.19
C ILE A 6 -8.42 9.85 -2.27
N ASN A 7 -8.14 11.15 -2.25
CA ASN A 7 -9.17 12.16 -2.40
C ASN A 7 -9.53 12.33 -3.87
N GLY A 8 -10.72 11.87 -4.26
CA GLY A 8 -11.29 11.96 -5.60
C GLY A 8 -12.12 13.22 -5.87
N SER A 9 -12.30 14.11 -4.90
CA SER A 9 -13.11 15.31 -5.10
C SER A 9 -12.36 16.39 -5.89
N PRO A 10 -12.97 16.99 -6.93
CA PRO A 10 -12.39 18.17 -7.60
C PRO A 10 -12.50 19.45 -6.76
N ARG A 11 -13.28 19.43 -5.67
CA ARG A 11 -13.45 20.58 -4.75
C ARG A 11 -12.51 20.44 -3.56
N LYS A 12 -11.77 21.50 -3.25
CA LYS A 12 -10.84 21.58 -2.10
C LYS A 12 -11.53 21.39 -0.74
N LYS A 13 -12.66 22.06 -0.52
CA LYS A 13 -13.49 21.92 0.69
C LYS A 13 -14.71 21.06 0.38
N SER A 14 -14.50 19.75 0.29
CA SER A 14 -15.56 18.81 -0.09
C SER A 14 -16.01 17.95 1.07
N ASN A 15 -17.27 17.54 1.04
CA ASN A 15 -17.83 16.61 2.01
C ASN A 15 -17.13 15.24 1.99
N SER A 16 -16.78 14.71 0.81
CA SER A 16 -16.02 13.45 0.70
C SER A 16 -14.57 13.62 1.20
N GLY A 17 -13.94 14.77 0.96
CA GLY A 17 -12.62 15.08 1.50
C GLY A 17 -12.64 15.19 3.03
N PHE A 18 -13.69 15.80 3.59
CA PHE A 18 -13.89 15.86 5.04
C PHE A 18 -14.09 14.46 5.66
N LEU A 19 -14.88 13.59 5.01
CA LEU A 19 -14.98 12.19 5.45
C LEU A 19 -13.63 11.49 5.45
N LEU A 20 -12.83 11.70 4.40
CA LEU A 20 -11.50 11.10 4.31
C LEU A 20 -10.57 11.61 5.41
N SER A 21 -10.52 12.92 5.65
CA SER A 21 -9.67 13.47 6.72
C SER A 21 -10.06 12.93 8.09
N THR A 22 -11.36 12.89 8.41
CA THR A 22 -11.84 12.32 9.68
C THR A 22 -11.52 10.82 9.79
N PHE A 23 -11.65 10.05 8.71
CA PHE A 23 -11.26 8.63 8.71
C PHE A 23 -9.77 8.45 9.01
N LEU A 24 -8.92 9.23 8.35
CA LEU A 24 -7.47 9.14 8.54
C LEU A 24 -7.05 9.59 9.93
N GLU A 25 -7.63 10.67 10.47
CA GLU A 25 -7.41 11.12 11.84
C GLU A 25 -7.78 10.04 12.87
N GLU A 26 -8.90 9.32 12.68
CA GLU A 26 -9.25 8.20 13.55
C GLU A 26 -8.27 7.01 13.38
N ALA A 27 -7.78 6.76 12.17
CA ALA A 27 -6.78 5.71 11.93
C ALA A 27 -5.42 6.04 12.59
N GLU A 28 -5.02 7.31 12.61
CA GLU A 28 -3.80 7.79 13.28
C GLU A 28 -3.85 7.56 14.78
N LYS A 29 -5.03 7.69 15.41
CA LYS A 29 -5.21 7.37 16.84
C LYS A 29 -4.91 5.90 17.17
N LEU A 30 -5.02 5.00 16.18
CA LEU A 30 -4.62 3.59 16.29
C LEU A 30 -3.15 3.35 15.93
N GLY A 31 -2.36 4.41 15.71
CA GLY A 31 -0.94 4.34 15.38
C GLY A 31 -0.63 4.08 13.91
N ALA A 32 -1.63 4.18 13.02
CA ALA A 32 -1.40 4.07 11.59
C ALA A 32 -0.65 5.29 11.05
N ARG A 33 0.28 5.07 10.12
CA ARG A 33 0.73 6.15 9.22
C ARG A 33 -0.34 6.40 8.17
N THR A 34 -0.60 7.65 7.87
CA THR A 34 -1.54 8.06 6.83
C THR A 34 -0.82 8.81 5.72
N HIS A 35 -1.38 8.74 4.53
CA HIS A 35 -0.93 9.55 3.40
C HIS A 35 -2.13 9.83 2.49
N VAL A 36 -2.20 11.03 1.91
CA VAL A 36 -3.31 11.41 1.03
C VAL A 36 -2.78 11.71 -0.36
N VAL A 37 -3.30 11.00 -1.36
CA VAL A 37 -3.18 11.37 -2.77
C VAL A 37 -4.41 12.18 -3.16
N ASP A 38 -4.23 13.47 -3.39
CA ASP A 38 -5.27 14.32 -3.98
C ASP A 38 -5.20 14.22 -5.51
N VAL A 39 -6.04 13.37 -6.10
CA VAL A 39 -5.98 13.08 -7.55
C VAL A 39 -6.29 14.30 -8.42
N ASN A 40 -6.94 15.32 -7.86
CA ASN A 40 -7.23 16.55 -8.60
C ASN A 40 -6.03 17.51 -8.63
N SER A 41 -5.09 17.34 -7.70
CA SER A 41 -3.83 18.10 -7.65
C SER A 41 -2.69 17.39 -8.39
N GLN A 42 -2.90 16.14 -8.81
CA GLN A 42 -1.91 15.30 -9.50
C GLN A 42 -2.09 15.37 -11.02
N ASN A 43 -1.00 15.29 -11.76
CA ASN A 43 -1.01 15.06 -13.20
C ASN A 43 -1.17 13.55 -13.47
N ILE A 44 -2.41 13.08 -13.54
CA ILE A 44 -2.74 11.69 -13.87
C ILE A 44 -3.44 11.65 -15.24
N LEU A 45 -2.77 11.09 -16.23
CA LEU A 45 -3.35 10.91 -17.56
C LEU A 45 -4.20 9.63 -17.60
N PRO A 46 -5.35 9.64 -18.30
CA PRO A 46 -6.20 8.46 -18.43
C PRO A 46 -5.44 7.31 -19.11
N CYS A 47 -5.89 6.08 -18.85
CA CYS A 47 -5.38 4.91 -19.55
C CYS A 47 -5.59 5.08 -21.06
N ARG A 48 -4.54 4.84 -21.85
CA ARG A 48 -4.55 4.93 -23.32
C ARG A 48 -4.54 3.57 -24.01
N GLU A 49 -4.78 2.51 -23.25
CA GLU A 49 -4.80 1.13 -23.76
C GLU A 49 -3.54 0.76 -24.58
N LEU A 50 -2.37 1.24 -24.14
CA LEU A 50 -1.11 0.92 -24.82
C LEU A 50 -0.73 -0.57 -24.70
N ILE A 51 -1.37 -1.30 -23.77
CA ILE A 51 -1.20 -2.74 -23.49
C ILE A 51 0.24 -3.15 -23.08
N VAL A 52 1.16 -2.18 -22.98
CA VAL A 52 2.54 -2.41 -22.53
C VAL A 52 2.59 -3.05 -21.14
N CYS A 53 1.67 -2.69 -20.24
CA CYS A 53 1.59 -3.27 -18.91
C CYS A 53 1.34 -4.77 -18.91
N GLU A 54 0.59 -5.31 -19.88
CA GLU A 54 0.33 -6.76 -19.97
C GLU A 54 1.57 -7.57 -20.33
N LYS A 55 2.51 -6.97 -21.09
CA LYS A 55 3.72 -7.64 -21.54
C LYS A 55 4.91 -7.38 -20.61
N LYS A 56 5.05 -6.13 -20.17
CA LYS A 56 6.23 -5.65 -19.43
C LYS A 56 5.96 -5.42 -17.94
N GLY A 57 4.70 -5.39 -17.51
CA GLY A 57 4.31 -5.14 -16.14
C GLY A 57 4.47 -3.70 -15.66
N PHE A 58 4.67 -2.74 -16.57
CA PHE A 58 4.74 -1.30 -16.25
C PHE A 58 3.97 -0.47 -17.27
N CYS A 59 3.51 0.72 -16.84
CA CYS A 59 2.93 1.72 -17.73
C CYS A 59 4.04 2.64 -18.28
N PRO A 60 4.12 2.88 -19.60
CA PRO A 60 5.14 3.77 -20.18
C PRO A 60 4.77 5.26 -20.08
N ILE A 61 3.55 5.60 -19.66
CA ILE A 61 3.13 6.99 -19.50
C ILE A 61 3.88 7.59 -18.31
N ASP A 62 4.53 8.72 -18.56
CA ASP A 62 5.33 9.46 -17.57
C ASP A 62 4.48 10.54 -16.90
N ASP A 63 3.91 10.18 -15.76
CA ASP A 63 2.96 10.99 -15.00
C ASP A 63 2.97 10.56 -13.52
N ASP A 64 2.13 11.16 -12.69
CA ASP A 64 2.23 10.98 -11.24
C ASP A 64 1.82 9.58 -10.77
N MET A 65 1.13 8.80 -11.63
CA MET A 65 0.92 7.38 -11.38
C MET A 65 2.25 6.64 -11.24
N LYS A 66 3.17 6.90 -12.17
CA LYS A 66 4.47 6.23 -12.27
C LYS A 66 5.42 6.68 -11.16
N THR A 67 5.47 7.98 -10.87
CA THR A 67 6.44 8.56 -9.94
C THR A 67 6.07 8.33 -8.48
N GLU A 68 4.78 8.25 -8.16
CA GLU A 68 4.31 8.23 -6.77
C GLU A 68 3.23 7.16 -6.52
N VAL A 69 2.10 7.20 -7.24
CA VAL A 69 0.88 6.49 -6.82
C VAL A 69 1.03 4.96 -6.80
N TYR A 70 1.69 4.35 -7.78
CA TYR A 70 1.86 2.87 -7.76
C TYR A 70 2.66 2.40 -6.54
N SER A 71 3.67 3.17 -6.11
CA SER A 71 4.47 2.84 -4.93
C SER A 71 3.62 2.92 -3.67
N LEU A 72 2.80 3.97 -3.53
CA LEU A 72 1.89 4.13 -2.39
C LEU A 72 0.84 3.02 -2.32
N LEU A 73 0.24 2.65 -3.47
CA LEU A 73 -0.72 1.55 -3.54
C LEU A 73 -0.09 0.21 -3.10
N ARG A 74 1.16 -0.06 -3.50
CA ARG A 74 1.90 -1.26 -3.10
C ARG A 74 2.31 -1.22 -1.62
N GLU A 75 2.65 -0.06 -1.08
CA GLU A 75 2.99 0.08 0.34
C GLU A 75 1.77 -0.07 1.27
N ALA A 76 0.61 0.42 0.84
CA ALA A 76 -0.60 0.50 1.67
C ALA A 76 -1.04 -0.86 2.22
N ASP A 77 -1.40 -0.87 3.50
CA ASP A 77 -2.14 -1.96 4.15
C ASP A 77 -3.65 -1.73 4.02
N VAL A 78 -4.09 -0.47 3.97
CA VAL A 78 -5.49 -0.08 3.73
C VAL A 78 -5.53 1.02 2.66
N VAL A 79 -6.39 0.86 1.65
CA VAL A 79 -6.61 1.84 0.57
C VAL A 79 -8.02 2.40 0.69
N VAL A 80 -8.13 3.72 0.84
CA VAL A 80 -9.37 4.44 1.15
C VAL A 80 -9.67 5.55 0.12
N PRO A 81 -10.28 5.21 -1.03
CA PRO A 81 -10.75 6.22 -1.97
C PRO A 81 -12.01 6.92 -1.46
N ALA A 82 -12.01 8.24 -1.52
CA ALA A 82 -13.15 9.08 -1.16
C ALA A 82 -13.62 9.90 -2.36
N THR A 83 -14.89 9.83 -2.74
CA THR A 83 -15.39 10.50 -3.96
C THR A 83 -16.85 10.94 -3.85
N PRO A 84 -17.21 12.13 -4.38
CA PRO A 84 -18.62 12.44 -4.60
C PRO A 84 -19.16 11.63 -5.80
N ILE A 85 -20.46 11.38 -5.82
CA ILE A 85 -21.11 10.72 -6.97
C ILE A 85 -21.27 11.68 -8.14
N PHE A 86 -20.60 11.37 -9.26
CA PHE A 86 -20.76 12.01 -10.56
C PHE A 86 -21.36 10.96 -11.50
N PHE A 87 -22.59 11.21 -11.98
CA PHE A 87 -23.32 10.27 -12.86
C PHE A 87 -23.32 8.82 -12.33
N TYR A 88 -23.69 8.61 -11.06
CA TYR A 88 -23.78 7.29 -10.41
C TYR A 88 -22.45 6.54 -10.27
N ASN A 89 -21.31 7.24 -10.40
CA ASN A 89 -19.99 6.66 -10.20
C ASN A 89 -19.00 7.69 -9.61
N ALA A 90 -17.73 7.31 -9.50
CA ALA A 90 -16.62 8.17 -9.12
C ALA A 90 -16.44 9.33 -10.10
N THR A 91 -15.73 10.36 -9.65
CA THR A 91 -15.28 11.46 -10.51
C THR A 91 -14.34 10.97 -11.62
N ALA A 92 -14.30 11.68 -12.74
CA ALA A 92 -13.44 11.32 -13.86
C ALA A 92 -11.95 11.29 -13.48
N GLN A 93 -11.53 12.18 -12.57
CA GLN A 93 -10.17 12.26 -12.04
C GLN A 93 -9.79 11.00 -11.25
N LEU A 94 -10.66 10.57 -10.34
CA LEU A 94 -10.44 9.31 -9.61
C LEU A 94 -10.50 8.11 -10.56
N LYS A 95 -11.42 8.15 -11.54
CA LYS A 95 -11.54 7.09 -12.54
C LYS A 95 -10.28 6.95 -13.41
N ALA A 96 -9.57 8.03 -13.71
CA ALA A 96 -8.28 7.97 -14.40
C ALA A 96 -7.24 7.16 -13.61
N LEU A 97 -7.13 7.36 -12.30
CA LEU A 97 -6.28 6.54 -11.42
C LEU A 97 -6.73 5.08 -11.40
N ILE A 98 -8.04 4.83 -11.24
CA ILE A 98 -8.61 3.48 -11.24
C ILE A 98 -8.27 2.76 -12.56
N ASP A 99 -8.47 3.41 -13.70
CA ASP A 99 -8.20 2.83 -15.02
C ASP A 99 -6.72 2.59 -15.26
N ARG A 100 -5.85 3.45 -14.70
CA ARG A 100 -4.40 3.25 -14.74
C ARG A 100 -3.91 2.12 -13.82
N SER A 101 -4.72 1.72 -12.85
CA SER A 101 -4.46 0.53 -12.02
C SER A 101 -4.55 -0.79 -12.80
N GLN A 102 -4.94 -0.74 -14.08
CA GLN A 102 -4.73 -1.81 -15.06
C GLN A 102 -3.29 -2.35 -15.05
N THR A 103 -2.30 -1.51 -14.71
CA THR A 103 -0.91 -1.95 -14.54
C THR A 103 -0.77 -3.02 -13.45
N LEU A 104 -1.40 -2.82 -12.29
CA LEU A 104 -1.34 -3.73 -11.17
C LEU A 104 -2.18 -4.99 -11.45
N TRP A 105 -3.35 -4.82 -12.06
CA TRP A 105 -4.16 -5.94 -12.57
C TRP A 105 -3.37 -6.84 -13.54
N ALA A 106 -2.65 -6.25 -14.49
CA ALA A 106 -1.86 -7.00 -15.46
C ALA A 106 -0.74 -7.81 -14.79
N ARG A 107 -0.10 -7.26 -13.76
CA ARG A 107 0.92 -7.98 -13.00
C ARG A 107 0.34 -9.19 -12.28
N LYS A 108 -0.85 -9.04 -11.71
CA LYS A 108 -1.59 -10.13 -11.05
C LYS A 108 -2.03 -11.22 -12.04
N TYR A 109 -2.81 -10.86 -13.05
CA TYR A 109 -3.52 -11.84 -13.89
C TYR A 109 -2.83 -12.21 -15.19
N ARG A 110 -1.95 -11.36 -15.73
CA ARG A 110 -1.24 -11.63 -17.00
C ARG A 110 0.16 -12.15 -16.74
N LEU A 111 0.82 -11.63 -15.70
CA LEU A 111 2.17 -12.05 -15.32
C LEU A 111 2.20 -13.08 -14.18
N ASN A 112 1.03 -13.42 -13.60
CA ASN A 112 0.88 -14.38 -12.50
C ASN A 112 1.79 -14.08 -11.30
N LEU A 113 1.91 -12.78 -10.95
CA LEU A 113 2.72 -12.33 -9.82
C LEU A 113 1.83 -11.98 -8.65
N SER A 114 2.29 -12.32 -7.45
CA SER A 114 1.60 -12.02 -6.21
C SER A 114 2.34 -10.92 -5.46
N ASP A 115 1.63 -9.84 -5.15
CA ASP A 115 2.13 -8.83 -4.24
C ASP A 115 2.37 -9.40 -2.83
N PRO A 116 3.44 -8.99 -2.12
CA PRO A 116 3.71 -9.45 -0.76
C PRO A 116 2.55 -9.21 0.21
N LYS A 117 1.77 -8.15 0.04
CA LYS A 117 0.63 -7.82 0.92
C LYS A 117 -0.72 -8.26 0.36
N SER A 118 -0.76 -9.01 -0.74
CA SER A 118 -2.00 -9.42 -1.44
C SER A 118 -3.03 -10.14 -0.55
N LYS A 119 -2.58 -10.86 0.47
CA LYS A 119 -3.46 -11.59 1.40
C LYS A 119 -4.05 -10.72 2.50
N ILE A 120 -3.50 -9.52 2.73
CA ILE A 120 -3.78 -8.70 3.91
C ILE A 120 -4.30 -7.32 3.60
N ARG A 121 -4.02 -6.78 2.41
CA ARG A 121 -4.39 -5.42 2.05
C ARG A 121 -5.91 -5.30 1.99
N ARG A 122 -6.44 -4.22 2.57
CA ARG A 122 -7.87 -3.94 2.65
C ARG A 122 -8.24 -2.73 1.81
N GLY A 123 -9.40 -2.77 1.19
CA GLY A 123 -9.98 -1.68 0.41
C GLY A 123 -11.33 -1.30 1.00
N PHE A 124 -11.53 -0.01 1.26
CA PHE A 124 -12.80 0.51 1.78
C PHE A 124 -13.05 1.91 1.23
N TYR A 125 -14.24 2.21 0.70
CA TYR A 125 -14.47 3.50 0.05
C TYR A 125 -15.40 4.43 0.84
N LEU A 126 -15.27 5.73 0.64
CA LEU A 126 -16.11 6.76 1.24
C LEU A 126 -16.83 7.52 0.11
N SER A 127 -18.14 7.72 0.22
CA SER A 127 -18.86 8.46 -0.80
C SER A 127 -20.03 9.28 -0.27
N VAL A 128 -20.30 10.39 -0.98
CA VAL A 128 -21.42 11.27 -0.71
C VAL A 128 -22.16 11.57 -2.01
N ALA A 129 -23.46 11.77 -1.92
CA ALA A 129 -24.29 12.11 -3.06
C ALA A 129 -25.47 13.00 -2.66
N ALA A 130 -25.84 13.91 -3.55
CA ALA A 130 -26.96 14.82 -3.36
C ALA A 130 -28.31 14.09 -3.43
N THR A 131 -28.47 13.15 -4.36
CA THR A 131 -29.77 12.51 -4.62
C THR A 131 -30.07 11.37 -3.65
N ARG A 132 -31.29 10.84 -3.72
CA ARG A 132 -31.80 9.77 -2.84
C ARG A 132 -32.22 8.50 -3.60
N GLY A 133 -31.78 8.35 -4.86
CA GLY A 133 -32.16 7.22 -5.71
C GLY A 133 -31.71 5.87 -5.14
N LYS A 134 -32.53 4.82 -5.20
CA LYS A 134 -32.25 3.54 -4.54
C LYS A 134 -30.85 2.97 -4.89
N GLN A 135 -30.48 3.02 -6.17
CA GLN A 135 -29.25 2.44 -6.71
C GLN A 135 -28.04 3.38 -6.77
N LEU A 136 -28.10 4.52 -6.07
CA LEU A 136 -27.15 5.64 -6.23
C LEU A 136 -25.66 5.27 -6.13
N PHE A 137 -25.32 4.26 -5.34
CA PHE A 137 -23.95 3.82 -5.11
C PHE A 137 -23.63 2.48 -5.78
N GLU A 138 -24.57 1.81 -6.44
CA GLU A 138 -24.34 0.47 -7.01
C GLU A 138 -23.25 0.48 -8.10
N GLY A 139 -23.27 1.49 -8.97
CA GLY A 139 -22.24 1.66 -10.00
C GLY A 139 -20.86 1.95 -9.43
N LEU A 140 -20.81 2.76 -8.37
CA LEU A 140 -19.57 3.04 -7.63
C LEU A 140 -19.04 1.78 -6.94
N ASP A 141 -19.90 1.05 -6.22
CA ASP A 141 -19.53 -0.16 -5.47
C ASP A 141 -18.89 -1.21 -6.38
N LEU A 142 -19.49 -1.45 -7.55
CA LEU A 142 -18.94 -2.37 -8.54
C LEU A 142 -17.59 -1.90 -9.07
N THR A 143 -17.44 -0.60 -9.32
CA THR A 143 -16.17 -0.01 -9.76
C THR A 143 -15.09 -0.18 -8.68
N MET A 144 -15.43 0.07 -7.41
CA MET A 144 -14.54 -0.06 -6.27
C MET A 144 -14.12 -1.51 -6.03
N LYS A 145 -15.05 -2.46 -6.13
CA LYS A 145 -14.76 -3.90 -6.04
C LYS A 145 -13.63 -4.32 -6.99
N TYR A 146 -13.70 -3.91 -8.26
CA TYR A 146 -12.68 -4.29 -9.25
C TYR A 146 -11.43 -3.43 -9.19
N PHE A 147 -11.52 -2.18 -8.74
CA PHE A 147 -10.34 -1.40 -8.38
C PHE A 147 -9.54 -2.08 -7.26
N PHE A 148 -10.22 -2.49 -6.18
CA PHE A 148 -9.57 -3.18 -5.07
C PHE A 148 -8.96 -4.51 -5.49
N ASP A 149 -9.66 -5.30 -6.32
CA ASP A 149 -9.10 -6.53 -6.89
C ASP A 149 -7.79 -6.29 -7.68
N ALA A 150 -7.76 -5.23 -8.50
CA ALA A 150 -6.60 -4.84 -9.29
C ALA A 150 -5.39 -4.45 -8.45
N VAL A 151 -5.61 -3.86 -7.27
CA VAL A 151 -4.54 -3.45 -6.33
C VAL A 151 -4.27 -4.49 -5.24
N ASP A 152 -4.73 -5.73 -5.43
CA ASP A 152 -4.62 -6.83 -4.46
C ASP A 152 -5.17 -6.49 -3.07
N ALA A 153 -6.28 -5.74 -3.02
CA ALA A 153 -6.98 -5.40 -1.79
C ALA A 153 -8.33 -6.13 -1.70
N ARG A 154 -8.66 -6.64 -0.51
CA ARG A 154 -9.99 -7.20 -0.24
C ARG A 154 -11.01 -6.06 -0.14
N HIS A 155 -12.12 -6.15 -0.88
CA HIS A 155 -13.22 -5.19 -0.79
C HIS A 155 -14.00 -5.39 0.51
N ASP A 156 -13.79 -4.49 1.47
CA ASP A 156 -14.43 -4.53 2.81
C ASP A 156 -15.67 -3.61 2.90
N GLY A 157 -16.15 -3.05 1.78
CA GLY A 157 -17.35 -2.23 1.68
C GLY A 157 -17.09 -0.73 1.54
N GLY A 158 -18.09 0.08 1.93
CA GLY A 158 -17.95 1.54 1.93
C GLY A 158 -18.95 2.26 2.85
N LEU A 159 -18.59 3.47 3.26
CA LEU A 159 -19.49 4.40 3.95
C LEU A 159 -20.06 5.38 2.95
N THR A 160 -21.38 5.35 2.78
CA THR A 160 -22.08 6.13 1.74
C THR A 160 -23.20 6.98 2.32
N TYR A 161 -23.24 8.27 1.99
CA TYR A 161 -24.21 9.22 2.52
C TYR A 161 -25.02 9.89 1.42
N ARG A 162 -26.35 9.95 1.61
CA ARG A 162 -27.33 10.49 0.67
C ARG A 162 -27.82 11.86 1.13
N GLY A 163 -28.32 12.68 0.21
CA GLY A 163 -28.86 13.99 0.56
C GLY A 163 -27.80 15.01 0.98
N VAL A 164 -26.55 14.81 0.57
CA VAL A 164 -25.42 15.70 0.89
C VAL A 164 -25.27 16.70 -0.26
N GLU A 165 -25.74 17.92 -0.07
CA GLU A 165 -25.89 18.92 -1.14
C GLU A 165 -24.94 20.10 -0.96
N HIS A 166 -24.88 20.65 0.25
CA HIS A 166 -24.16 21.87 0.55
C HIS A 166 -22.79 21.55 1.17
N SER A 167 -21.84 22.47 0.98
CA SER A 167 -20.54 22.37 1.62
C SER A 167 -20.70 22.34 3.14
N GLY A 168 -20.03 21.40 3.81
CA GLY A 168 -20.06 21.27 5.28
C GLY A 168 -21.23 20.44 5.82
N ASP A 169 -22.09 19.88 4.98
CA ASP A 169 -23.18 19.00 5.41
C ASP A 169 -22.67 17.81 6.23
N MET A 170 -21.52 17.22 5.85
CA MET A 170 -20.97 16.07 6.58
C MET A 170 -20.42 16.42 7.95
N GLU A 171 -20.03 17.68 8.20
CA GLU A 171 -19.60 18.13 9.53
C GLU A 171 -20.71 18.01 10.57
N LYS A 172 -21.97 18.13 10.12
CA LYS A 172 -23.18 18.12 10.95
C LYS A 172 -23.91 16.78 10.91
N HIS A 173 -23.41 15.79 10.15
CA HIS A 173 -24.11 14.52 9.99
C HIS A 173 -24.11 13.74 11.32
N PRO A 174 -25.29 13.31 11.82
CA PRO A 174 -25.44 12.84 13.19
C PRO A 174 -24.66 11.57 13.50
N THR A 175 -24.52 10.66 12.54
CA THR A 175 -23.87 9.34 12.75
C THR A 175 -22.44 9.28 12.25
N MET A 176 -21.98 10.27 11.47
CA MET A 176 -20.77 10.12 10.65
C MET A 176 -19.52 9.78 11.47
N LYS A 177 -19.37 10.40 12.64
CA LYS A 177 -18.22 10.18 13.51
C LYS A 177 -18.21 8.78 14.11
N ASP A 178 -19.37 8.25 14.49
CA ASP A 178 -19.49 6.90 15.04
C ASP A 178 -19.32 5.85 13.94
N ASP A 179 -19.93 6.07 12.77
CA ASP A 179 -19.76 5.23 11.58
C ASP A 179 -18.28 5.09 11.19
N ILE A 180 -17.53 6.20 11.18
CA ILE A 180 -16.09 6.21 10.91
C ILE A 180 -15.33 5.46 12.01
N ARG A 181 -15.60 5.74 13.29
CA ARG A 181 -14.89 5.11 14.41
C ARG A 181 -15.04 3.59 14.36
N ASP A 182 -16.25 3.09 14.15
CA ASP A 182 -16.54 1.65 14.10
C ASP A 182 -15.87 0.98 12.90
N THR A 183 -15.90 1.66 11.74
CA THR A 183 -15.24 1.20 10.52
C THR A 183 -13.72 1.13 10.70
N VAL A 184 -13.09 2.19 11.23
CA VAL A 184 -11.66 2.25 11.47
C VAL A 184 -11.22 1.17 12.46
N ASN A 185 -11.96 0.98 13.55
CA ASN A 185 -11.69 -0.10 14.51
C ASN A 185 -11.75 -1.49 13.85
N THR A 186 -12.67 -1.70 12.92
CA THR A 186 -12.84 -2.98 12.20
C THR A 186 -11.74 -3.23 11.17
N LEU A 187 -11.31 -2.19 10.45
CA LEU A 187 -10.34 -2.31 9.35
C LEU A 187 -8.89 -2.23 9.85
N VAL A 188 -8.60 -1.22 10.67
CA VAL A 188 -7.25 -0.85 11.10
C VAL A 188 -6.88 -1.54 12.41
N GLY A 189 -7.84 -1.71 13.31
CA GLY A 189 -7.62 -2.31 14.63
C GLY A 189 -6.90 -3.66 14.62
N PRO A 190 -7.34 -4.66 13.82
CA PRO A 190 -6.64 -5.94 13.72
C PRO A 190 -5.22 -5.79 13.16
N LEU A 191 -5.04 -4.94 12.15
CA LEU A 191 -3.72 -4.72 11.53
C LEU A 191 -2.75 -4.04 12.51
N ALA A 192 -3.25 -3.25 13.46
CA ALA A 192 -2.46 -2.45 14.40
C ALA A 192 -1.93 -3.28 15.56
N LYS A 193 -2.53 -4.44 15.80
CA LYS A 193 -2.12 -5.41 16.81
C LYS A 193 -1.06 -6.39 16.32
N ARG A 194 -0.71 -6.34 15.03
CA ARG A 194 0.35 -7.19 14.46
C ARG A 194 1.68 -6.87 15.13
N LYS A 195 2.48 -7.92 15.36
CA LYS A 195 3.85 -7.76 15.83
C LYS A 195 4.66 -7.04 14.75
N LYS A 196 5.55 -6.15 15.14
CA LYS A 196 6.39 -5.40 14.21
C LYS A 196 7.79 -6.00 14.14
N ILE A 197 8.22 -6.31 12.92
CA ILE A 197 9.61 -6.66 12.61
C ILE A 197 10.18 -5.59 11.70
N VAL A 198 11.36 -5.08 12.03
CA VAL A 198 12.08 -4.14 11.17
C VAL A 198 13.29 -4.82 10.55
N PHE A 199 13.39 -4.78 9.21
CA PHE A 199 14.54 -5.23 8.45
C PHE A 199 15.42 -4.02 8.06
N GLY A 200 16.54 -3.85 8.76
CA GLY A 200 17.48 -2.76 8.56
C GLY A 200 18.69 -3.16 7.73
N GLY A 201 19.13 -2.28 6.85
CA GLY A 201 20.41 -2.42 6.13
C GLY A 201 20.99 -1.07 5.76
N HIS A 202 22.08 -1.06 5.00
CA HIS A 202 22.69 0.22 4.60
C HIS A 202 21.84 0.96 3.54
N GLN A 203 21.51 0.29 2.44
CA GLN A 203 20.92 0.93 1.25
C GLN A 203 19.43 0.63 1.01
N ASP A 204 18.86 -0.34 1.71
CA ASP A 204 17.50 -0.84 1.47
C ASP A 204 17.18 -1.21 0.01
N ALA A 205 18.17 -1.76 -0.69
CA ALA A 205 18.07 -2.06 -2.12
C ALA A 205 17.88 -3.56 -2.43
N CYS A 206 18.14 -4.46 -1.47
CA CYS A 206 18.19 -5.89 -1.73
C CYS A 206 17.71 -6.77 -0.55
N ARG A 207 18.58 -7.03 0.44
CA ARG A 207 18.34 -8.03 1.51
C ARG A 207 17.11 -7.68 2.37
N SER A 208 17.03 -6.45 2.86
CA SER A 208 15.87 -5.93 3.61
C SER A 208 14.58 -5.94 2.79
N GLN A 209 14.66 -5.67 1.47
CA GLN A 209 13.52 -5.72 0.55
C GLN A 209 12.97 -7.14 0.43
N MET A 210 13.84 -8.13 0.23
CA MET A 210 13.45 -9.54 0.13
C MET A 210 12.89 -10.05 1.45
N ALA A 211 13.55 -9.76 2.58
CA ALA A 211 13.12 -10.24 3.88
C ALA A 211 11.74 -9.69 4.28
N ALA A 212 11.51 -8.39 4.06
CA ALA A 212 10.20 -7.78 4.29
C ALA A 212 9.13 -8.34 3.32
N ALA A 213 9.49 -8.63 2.06
CA ALA A 213 8.56 -9.23 1.11
C ALA A 213 8.15 -10.64 1.51
N PHE A 214 9.11 -11.52 1.85
CA PHE A 214 8.80 -12.87 2.33
C PHE A 214 7.98 -12.84 3.62
N THR A 215 8.34 -11.97 4.57
CA THR A 215 7.61 -11.87 5.85
C THR A 215 6.15 -11.45 5.64
N ASN A 216 5.90 -10.41 4.82
CA ASN A 216 4.55 -9.99 4.48
C ASN A 216 3.77 -11.10 3.74
N TYR A 217 4.44 -11.81 2.83
CA TYR A 217 3.82 -12.86 2.02
C TYR A 217 3.42 -14.12 2.82
N LEU A 218 4.23 -14.47 3.82
CA LEU A 218 4.08 -15.67 4.64
C LEU A 218 3.23 -15.43 5.88
N ALA A 219 3.39 -14.28 6.55
CA ALA A 219 2.80 -14.00 7.86
C ALA A 219 2.32 -12.55 8.02
N GLY A 220 1.97 -11.87 6.91
CA GLY A 220 1.54 -10.48 6.96
C GLY A 220 0.27 -10.24 7.79
N ASP A 221 -0.55 -11.25 8.04
CA ASP A 221 -1.75 -11.15 8.87
C ASP A 221 -1.40 -11.01 10.36
N GLN A 222 -0.24 -11.50 10.77
CA GLN A 222 0.27 -11.49 12.14
C GLN A 222 1.42 -10.50 12.34
N ILE A 223 2.14 -10.16 11.26
CA ILE A 223 3.37 -9.37 11.31
C ILE A 223 3.30 -8.16 10.37
N ASP A 224 3.62 -6.99 10.91
CA ASP A 224 3.89 -5.76 10.16
C ASP A 224 5.40 -5.69 9.88
N ALA A 225 5.81 -6.16 8.70
CA ALA A 225 7.20 -6.13 8.27
C ALA A 225 7.56 -4.77 7.66
N GLU A 226 8.38 -4.03 8.40
CA GLU A 226 8.94 -2.75 8.00
C GLU A 226 10.39 -2.93 7.57
N ARG A 227 10.88 -1.98 6.76
CA ARG A 227 12.23 -2.01 6.19
C ARG A 227 12.73 -0.61 5.97
N GLY A 228 14.04 -0.46 5.93
CA GLY A 228 14.68 0.78 5.55
C GLY A 228 16.20 0.71 5.61
N GLY A 229 16.80 1.78 5.10
CA GLY A 229 18.22 1.95 4.94
C GLY A 229 18.71 3.15 5.74
N SER A 230 19.95 3.10 6.23
CA SER A 230 20.57 4.29 6.79
C SER A 230 21.03 5.30 5.73
N LYS A 231 21.42 4.81 4.55
CA LYS A 231 21.70 5.59 3.34
C LYS A 231 20.96 4.97 2.15
N PRO A 232 19.63 5.18 2.02
CA PRO A 232 18.82 4.52 1.00
C PRO A 232 19.33 4.78 -0.41
N ALA A 233 19.36 3.73 -1.24
CA ALA A 233 19.68 3.85 -2.66
C ALA A 233 18.57 4.56 -3.44
N GLN A 234 18.86 5.01 -4.67
CA GLN A 234 17.85 5.61 -5.54
C GLN A 234 16.82 4.61 -6.08
N ARG A 235 17.17 3.32 -6.14
CA ARG A 235 16.32 2.25 -6.65
C ARG A 235 16.69 0.91 -6.01
N ILE A 236 15.76 -0.03 -6.00
CA ILE A 236 16.07 -1.41 -5.67
C ILE A 236 17.06 -2.00 -6.68
N HIS A 237 17.82 -2.99 -6.25
CA HIS A 237 18.80 -3.66 -7.08
C HIS A 237 18.10 -4.30 -8.32
N PRO A 238 18.61 -4.08 -9.55
CA PRO A 238 17.86 -4.40 -10.79
C PRO A 238 17.42 -5.86 -10.92
N LEU A 239 18.23 -6.80 -10.42
CA LEU A 239 17.94 -8.23 -10.48
C LEU A 239 16.99 -8.74 -9.38
N VAL A 240 16.70 -7.96 -8.32
CA VAL A 240 15.83 -8.39 -7.21
C VAL A 240 14.45 -8.76 -7.72
N GLY A 241 13.89 -7.89 -8.58
CA GLY A 241 12.60 -8.15 -9.19
C GLY A 241 12.61 -9.39 -10.09
N ALA A 242 13.74 -9.76 -10.71
CA ALA A 242 13.83 -10.96 -11.55
C ALA A 242 13.88 -12.24 -10.68
N VAL A 243 14.73 -12.27 -9.66
CA VAL A 243 14.86 -13.47 -8.80
C VAL A 243 13.66 -13.69 -7.90
N MET A 244 12.97 -12.64 -7.44
CA MET A 244 11.75 -12.78 -6.64
C MET A 244 10.57 -13.27 -7.48
N ARG A 245 10.53 -12.91 -8.77
CA ARG A 245 9.54 -13.44 -9.73
C ARG A 245 9.64 -14.95 -9.91
N GLU A 246 10.82 -15.55 -9.77
CA GLU A 246 10.98 -17.02 -9.79
C GLU A 246 10.24 -17.70 -8.62
N LYS A 247 10.01 -16.98 -7.52
CA LYS A 247 9.17 -17.40 -6.38
C LYS A 247 7.72 -16.92 -6.49
N GLY A 248 7.33 -16.30 -7.61
CA GLY A 248 6.01 -15.73 -7.83
C GLY A 248 5.74 -14.41 -7.08
N ILE A 249 6.75 -13.78 -6.47
CA ILE A 249 6.59 -12.57 -5.66
C ILE A 249 6.87 -11.32 -6.50
N ASP A 250 5.92 -10.37 -6.46
CA ASP A 250 6.02 -9.09 -7.13
C ASP A 250 6.79 -8.06 -6.30
N MET A 251 7.90 -7.54 -6.83
CA MET A 251 8.69 -6.46 -6.20
C MET A 251 8.58 -5.12 -6.93
N ALA A 252 7.72 -4.99 -7.95
CA ALA A 252 7.62 -3.74 -8.69
C ALA A 252 7.03 -2.62 -7.84
N PHE A 253 7.49 -1.40 -8.12
CA PHE A 253 7.12 -0.17 -7.41
C PHE A 253 7.54 -0.12 -5.95
N HIS A 254 8.33 -1.09 -5.47
CA HIS A 254 9.03 -0.95 -4.19
C HIS A 254 10.20 0.03 -4.35
N GLN A 255 10.30 0.98 -3.43
CA GLN A 255 11.39 1.96 -3.38
C GLN A 255 12.20 1.80 -2.10
N PRO A 256 13.54 1.95 -2.14
CA PRO A 256 14.34 2.11 -0.93
C PRO A 256 13.85 3.31 -0.12
N ARG A 257 13.93 3.23 1.21
CA ARG A 257 13.53 4.33 2.10
C ARG A 257 14.35 4.36 3.37
N SER A 258 14.33 5.50 4.06
CA SER A 258 14.96 5.61 5.38
C SER A 258 14.15 4.87 6.45
N LEU A 259 14.84 4.33 7.45
CA LEU A 259 14.19 3.88 8.68
C LEU A 259 13.68 5.09 9.47
N ASN A 260 12.50 4.94 10.06
CA ASN A 260 12.02 5.88 11.06
C ASN A 260 12.59 5.49 12.43
N PRO A 261 13.52 6.28 13.03
CA PRO A 261 14.14 5.93 14.30
C PRO A 261 13.15 5.94 15.48
N ALA A 262 12.00 6.60 15.36
CA ALA A 262 10.95 6.57 16.39
C ALA A 262 10.16 5.25 16.41
N THR A 263 10.44 4.34 15.49
CA THR A 263 9.74 3.06 15.40
C THR A 263 10.09 2.17 16.59
N LYS A 264 9.06 1.65 17.26
CA LYS A 264 9.19 0.58 18.26
C LYS A 264 8.87 -0.75 17.59
N ALA A 265 9.78 -1.70 17.65
CA ALA A 265 9.65 -3.01 17.02
C ALA A 265 9.81 -4.13 18.04
N ASP A 266 9.10 -5.24 17.84
CA ASP A 266 9.26 -6.45 18.65
C ASP A 266 10.60 -7.14 18.35
N ARG A 267 11.04 -7.05 17.09
CA ARG A 267 12.32 -7.55 16.56
C ARG A 267 12.91 -6.61 15.52
N ILE A 268 14.23 -6.52 15.51
CA ILE A 268 15.00 -5.76 14.52
C ILE A 268 16.04 -6.72 13.94
N ILE A 269 16.00 -6.90 12.63
CA ILE A 269 16.95 -7.72 11.89
C ILE A 269 17.88 -6.78 11.12
N GLN A 270 19.15 -6.73 11.51
CA GLN A 270 20.17 -5.94 10.81
C GLN A 270 20.98 -6.82 9.86
N PHE A 271 21.17 -6.36 8.62
CA PHE A 271 22.07 -6.99 7.67
C PHE A 271 23.47 -6.39 7.77
N THR A 272 24.51 -7.22 7.89
CA THR A 272 25.90 -6.75 8.03
C THR A 272 26.35 -5.85 6.86
N GLY A 273 27.12 -4.80 7.19
CA GLY A 273 27.74 -3.88 6.22
C GLY A 273 27.28 -2.41 6.24
N GLY A 274 26.79 -1.87 7.37
CA GLY A 274 26.45 -0.44 7.52
C GLY A 274 26.55 0.00 8.98
N SER A 275 26.97 1.25 9.19
CA SER A 275 27.37 1.93 10.45
C SER A 275 26.36 1.92 11.61
N GLU A 276 26.83 2.39 12.79
CA GLU A 276 26.07 2.81 13.99
C GLU A 276 25.02 3.91 13.69
N ASP A 277 24.09 3.61 12.78
CA ASP A 277 23.02 4.51 12.43
C ASP A 277 21.86 4.37 13.44
N PRO A 278 21.07 5.43 13.70
CA PRO A 278 20.01 5.38 14.69
C PRO A 278 19.00 4.28 14.34
N THR A 279 19.04 3.21 15.11
CA THR A 279 18.16 2.07 14.95
C THR A 279 16.82 2.32 15.64
N PRO A 280 15.72 1.80 15.09
CA PRO A 280 14.49 1.61 15.85
C PRO A 280 14.76 0.97 17.21
N THR A 281 13.85 1.12 18.16
CA THR A 281 13.99 0.46 19.48
C THR A 281 13.34 -0.92 19.45
N GLY A 282 14.07 -1.97 19.84
CA GLY A 282 13.56 -3.35 19.83
C GLY A 282 14.65 -4.38 20.14
N ASN A 283 14.28 -5.67 20.11
CA ASN A 283 15.24 -6.77 20.27
C ASN A 283 16.00 -6.98 18.96
N GLU A 284 17.31 -6.79 18.98
CA GLU A 284 18.14 -6.79 17.78
C GLU A 284 18.80 -8.16 17.53
N GLU A 285 18.80 -8.57 16.26
CA GLU A 285 19.49 -9.74 15.73
C GLU A 285 20.22 -9.36 14.44
N VAL A 286 21.41 -9.91 14.24
CA VAL A 286 22.24 -9.64 13.06
C VAL A 286 22.23 -10.84 12.12
N TRP A 287 21.86 -10.62 10.86
CA TRP A 287 21.97 -11.62 9.80
C TRP A 287 23.20 -11.36 8.94
N GLU A 288 24.18 -12.25 9.09
CA GLU A 288 25.42 -12.24 8.31
C GLU A 288 25.18 -12.84 6.92
N ILE A 289 24.65 -12.01 6.02
CA ILE A 289 24.45 -12.37 4.61
C ILE A 289 25.26 -11.37 3.78
N PRO A 290 26.33 -11.78 3.09
CA PRO A 290 27.15 -10.84 2.32
C PRO A 290 26.32 -10.10 1.26
N PRO A 291 26.65 -8.83 0.95
CA PRO A 291 25.98 -8.13 -0.14
C PRO A 291 26.24 -8.88 -1.46
N PRO A 292 25.22 -9.07 -2.31
CA PRO A 292 25.42 -9.67 -3.62
C PRO A 292 26.24 -8.73 -4.52
N SER A 293 27.03 -9.28 -5.44
CA SER A 293 27.58 -8.50 -6.55
C SER A 293 26.45 -8.09 -7.50
N GLU A 294 26.58 -6.93 -8.16
CA GLU A 294 25.51 -6.42 -9.01
C GLU A 294 25.27 -7.25 -10.28
N GLU A 295 26.25 -8.05 -10.66
CA GLU A 295 26.33 -8.71 -11.97
C GLU A 295 26.06 -10.23 -11.93
N ASP A 296 25.84 -10.83 -10.75
CA ASP A 296 25.68 -12.28 -10.61
C ASP A 296 24.26 -12.69 -10.12
N PRO A 297 23.37 -13.09 -11.06
CA PRO A 297 22.05 -13.60 -10.72
C PRO A 297 22.07 -14.83 -9.80
N ASP A 298 23.06 -15.72 -9.91
CA ASP A 298 23.12 -16.96 -9.13
C ASP A 298 23.49 -16.69 -7.68
N THR A 299 24.40 -15.75 -7.45
CA THR A 299 24.64 -15.22 -6.09
C THR A 299 23.38 -14.59 -5.52
N LEU A 300 22.63 -13.82 -6.30
CA LEU A 300 21.39 -13.21 -5.82
C LEU A 300 20.29 -14.24 -5.52
N ARG A 301 20.20 -15.34 -6.28
CA ARG A 301 19.30 -16.47 -5.98
C ARG A 301 19.68 -17.16 -4.67
N ARG A 302 20.98 -17.40 -4.44
CA ARG A 302 21.46 -17.96 -3.16
C ARG A 302 21.11 -17.05 -1.98
N VAL A 303 21.31 -15.74 -2.11
CA VAL A 303 20.92 -14.75 -1.10
C VAL A 303 19.41 -14.76 -0.85
N ARG A 304 18.60 -14.80 -1.92
CA ARG A 304 17.14 -14.92 -1.82
C ARG A 304 16.73 -16.16 -1.03
N ASP A 305 17.29 -17.32 -1.36
CA ASP A 305 16.91 -18.59 -0.75
C ASP A 305 17.39 -18.71 0.72
N ASP A 306 18.54 -18.13 1.06
CA ASP A 306 19.00 -17.99 2.45
C ASP A 306 18.05 -17.08 3.27
N ILE A 307 17.66 -15.93 2.71
CA ILE A 307 16.69 -15.02 3.36
C ILE A 307 15.33 -15.71 3.56
N ASP A 308 14.84 -16.44 2.56
CA ASP A 308 13.58 -17.21 2.63
C ASP A 308 13.61 -18.19 3.82
N GLN A 309 14.68 -18.99 3.93
CA GLN A 309 14.86 -19.94 5.04
C GLN A 309 14.97 -19.27 6.41
N ARG A 310 15.70 -18.15 6.50
CA ARG A 310 15.84 -17.39 7.75
C ARG A 310 14.53 -16.74 8.17
N VAL A 311 13.76 -16.19 7.23
CA VAL A 311 12.42 -15.67 7.50
C VAL A 311 11.52 -16.78 8.02
N GLN A 312 11.49 -17.94 7.38
CA GLN A 312 10.69 -19.08 7.87
C GLN A 312 11.09 -19.49 9.30
N SER A 313 12.38 -19.53 9.60
CA SER A 313 12.89 -19.85 10.94
C SER A 313 12.52 -18.78 11.97
N LEU A 314 12.65 -17.51 11.59
CA LEU A 314 12.25 -16.36 12.42
C LEU A 314 10.76 -16.43 12.74
N LEU A 315 9.91 -16.67 11.74
CA LEU A 315 8.47 -16.80 11.91
C LEU A 315 8.09 -17.96 12.83
N ALA A 316 8.78 -19.10 12.74
CA ALA A 316 8.55 -20.24 13.61
C ALA A 316 8.94 -19.98 15.09
N SER A 317 9.79 -18.98 15.35
CA SER A 317 10.19 -18.59 16.72
C SER A 317 9.28 -17.56 17.36
N ILE A 318 8.35 -16.98 16.60
CA ILE A 318 7.45 -15.92 17.04
C ILE A 318 6.12 -16.57 17.41
N ASP A 319 5.95 -16.88 18.70
CA ASP A 319 4.72 -17.44 19.28
C ASP A 319 3.49 -16.55 19.06
#